data_AF-A0A2H0DQM6-F1
#
_entry.id   AF-A0A2H0DQM6-F1
#
_cell.length_a   1.000
_cell.length_b   1.000
_cell.length_c   1.000
_cell.angle_alpha   90.00
_cell.angle_beta   90.00
_cell.angle_gamma   90.00
#
_symmetry.space_group_name_H-M   'P 1'
#
loop_
_entity.id
_entity.type
_entity.pdbx_description
1 polymer ?
#
loop_
_entity_poly.entity_id
_entity_poly.type
_entity_poly.pdbx_seq_one_letter_code
_entity_poly.pdbx_strand_id
1 'polypeptide(L)'
;MPIPNPSTDPTGFLGWSHKFTGLVVDSQGMIGSGLLVEHRNQYPAFLTAVHVVIQALRASEFRVALFDGPDRVLTPSAIRFAKGSDAALLSFEKAKVAGMLSFADWGALTYPDAAQGETAFCIGYPGELSKSGDPTTQKKGTVFGTVLAAEVQSGLSQNLVHAVIARGPAMPRSFGGMSGGPVIGDDGRLLGINTAEEQADPMKAHIFFTRRRDWEDLANPYLQPAGSPTDYWKYDEKFSIDLELPHPATGKPIAQFRANFFGRVLISESARDKPLGALGMISHMTVDGSRFPINIEVVYGLADSEDKSSWEQEFKYQCSLIVSTMGLKAAP
;
A
#
# COMPACT_ATOMS: atom_id res chain seq x y z
N MET A 1 -16.36 -3.18 -13.88
CA MET A 1 -17.59 -3.76 -13.29
C MET A 1 -17.82 -2.98 -12.02
N PRO A 2 -18.95 -2.29 -11.88
CA PRO A 2 -19.21 -1.47 -10.70
C PRO A 2 -19.22 -2.38 -9.46
N ILE A 3 -18.86 -1.82 -8.32
CA ILE A 3 -18.90 -2.49 -7.04
C ILE A 3 -20.38 -2.67 -6.66
N PRO A 4 -20.87 -3.90 -6.42
CA PRO A 4 -22.25 -4.11 -5.98
C PRO A 4 -22.50 -3.43 -4.64
N ASN A 5 -23.69 -2.87 -4.48
CA ASN A 5 -24.08 -2.24 -3.23
C ASN A 5 -24.26 -3.34 -2.15
N PRO A 6 -23.47 -3.36 -1.07
CA PRO A 6 -23.47 -4.44 -0.09
C PRO A 6 -24.79 -4.55 0.70
N SER A 7 -25.53 -3.45 0.82
CA SER A 7 -26.81 -3.40 1.54
C SER A 7 -27.97 -3.97 0.73
N THR A 8 -27.91 -3.89 -0.60
CA THR A 8 -29.00 -4.32 -1.51
C THR A 8 -28.66 -5.59 -2.29
N ASP A 9 -27.38 -5.90 -2.49
CA ASP A 9 -26.89 -7.12 -3.14
C ASP A 9 -25.70 -7.73 -2.37
N PRO A 10 -25.94 -8.30 -1.17
CA PRO A 10 -24.87 -8.86 -0.35
C PRO A 10 -24.19 -10.08 -0.98
N THR A 11 -24.93 -10.87 -1.77
CA THR A 11 -24.37 -12.05 -2.45
C THR A 11 -23.49 -11.66 -3.62
N GLY A 12 -23.93 -10.71 -4.45
CA GLY A 12 -23.13 -10.15 -5.52
C GLY A 12 -21.91 -9.41 -4.98
N PHE A 13 -22.05 -8.68 -3.88
CA PHE A 13 -20.94 -8.01 -3.21
C PHE A 13 -19.88 -9.00 -2.70
N LEU A 14 -20.28 -10.11 -2.08
CA LEU A 14 -19.35 -11.15 -1.65
C LEU A 14 -18.65 -11.83 -2.83
N GLY A 15 -19.37 -12.10 -3.92
CA GLY A 15 -18.78 -12.62 -5.16
C GLY A 15 -17.79 -11.62 -5.78
N TRP A 16 -18.10 -10.34 -5.73
CA TRP A 16 -17.22 -9.25 -6.15
C TRP A 16 -15.97 -9.20 -5.27
N SER A 17 -16.11 -9.18 -3.94
CA SER A 17 -14.97 -9.07 -3.04
C SER A 17 -13.95 -10.18 -3.25
N HIS A 18 -14.39 -11.43 -3.41
CA HIS A 18 -13.52 -12.58 -3.72
C HIS A 18 -12.80 -12.47 -5.06
N LYS A 19 -13.39 -11.78 -6.04
CA LYS A 19 -12.80 -11.65 -7.37
C LYS A 19 -11.70 -10.60 -7.44
N PHE A 20 -11.86 -9.51 -6.69
CA PHE A 20 -10.98 -8.35 -6.80
C PHE A 20 -10.00 -8.23 -5.64
N THR A 21 -10.13 -9.01 -4.56
CA THR A 21 -9.18 -8.96 -3.44
C THR A 21 -8.17 -10.11 -3.48
N GLY A 22 -7.04 -9.89 -2.82
CA GLY A 22 -5.97 -10.87 -2.73
C GLY A 22 -5.04 -10.61 -1.56
N LEU A 23 -3.95 -11.36 -1.52
CA LEU A 23 -2.96 -11.37 -0.45
C LEU A 23 -1.59 -10.97 -0.95
N VAL A 24 -0.87 -10.23 -0.13
CA VAL A 24 0.59 -10.12 -0.22
C VAL A 24 1.19 -11.26 0.60
N VAL A 25 2.01 -12.08 -0.04
CA VAL A 25 2.56 -13.33 0.54
C VAL A 25 4.06 -13.42 0.30
N ASP A 26 4.76 -14.05 1.23
CA ASP A 26 6.17 -14.42 1.11
C ASP A 26 6.38 -15.91 1.47
N SER A 27 7.63 -16.31 1.64
CA SER A 27 8.01 -17.67 2.06
C SER A 27 7.51 -18.07 3.47
N GLN A 28 7.19 -17.10 4.33
CA GLN A 28 6.73 -17.31 5.70
C GLN A 28 5.20 -17.28 5.81
N GLY A 29 4.51 -16.84 4.76
CA GLY A 29 3.06 -16.92 4.63
C GLY A 29 2.45 -15.58 4.21
N MET A 30 1.26 -15.30 4.74
CA MET A 30 0.53 -14.08 4.42
C MET A 30 1.01 -12.90 5.27
N ILE A 31 1.17 -11.76 4.61
CA ILE A 31 1.63 -10.50 5.21
C ILE A 31 0.46 -9.53 5.35
N GLY A 32 -0.33 -9.39 4.29
CA GLY A 32 -1.45 -8.47 4.25
C GLY A 32 -2.37 -8.76 3.07
N SER A 33 -3.35 -7.89 2.90
CA SER A 33 -4.40 -7.96 1.88
C SER A 33 -4.27 -6.79 0.89
N GLY A 34 -5.08 -6.82 -0.17
CA GLY A 34 -5.23 -5.69 -1.07
C GLY A 34 -6.29 -5.89 -2.14
N LEU A 35 -6.37 -4.92 -3.05
CA LEU A 35 -7.36 -4.82 -4.10
C LEU A 35 -6.68 -4.77 -5.48
N LEU A 36 -7.12 -5.64 -6.37
CA LEU A 36 -6.72 -5.67 -7.77
C LEU A 36 -7.48 -4.59 -8.56
N VAL A 37 -6.72 -3.66 -9.13
CA VAL A 37 -7.21 -2.47 -9.80
C VAL A 37 -6.59 -2.33 -11.19
N GLU A 38 -7.29 -1.65 -12.09
CA GLU A 38 -6.79 -1.28 -13.41
C GLU A 38 -6.12 0.09 -13.33
N HIS A 39 -4.82 0.17 -13.56
CA HIS A 39 -4.14 1.47 -13.62
C HIS A 39 -4.61 2.28 -14.85
N ARG A 40 -4.45 3.61 -14.84
CA ARG A 40 -4.90 4.49 -15.95
C ARG A 40 -4.34 4.10 -17.32
N ASN A 41 -3.15 3.50 -17.35
CA ASN A 41 -2.52 2.95 -18.56
C ASN A 41 -2.99 1.52 -18.92
N GLN A 42 -4.11 1.06 -18.35
CA GLN A 42 -4.76 -0.23 -18.60
C GLN A 42 -3.95 -1.48 -18.21
N TYR A 43 -2.86 -1.32 -17.45
CA TYR A 43 -2.14 -2.47 -16.91
C TYR A 43 -2.68 -2.86 -15.52
N PRO A 44 -2.57 -4.14 -15.14
CA PRO A 44 -2.99 -4.60 -13.81
C PRO A 44 -2.11 -4.04 -12.71
N ALA A 45 -2.74 -3.61 -11.62
CA ALA A 45 -2.05 -3.19 -10.41
C ALA A 45 -2.77 -3.69 -9.15
N PHE A 46 -2.05 -3.71 -8.03
CA PHE A 46 -2.58 -4.14 -6.74
C PHE A 46 -2.37 -3.02 -5.72
N LEU A 47 -3.48 -2.48 -5.24
CA LEU A 47 -3.52 -1.47 -4.19
C LEU A 47 -3.47 -2.16 -2.82
N THR A 48 -2.54 -1.73 -1.97
CA THR A 48 -2.35 -2.25 -0.61
C THR A 48 -1.74 -1.17 0.28
N ALA A 49 -1.39 -1.50 1.52
CA ALA A 49 -0.77 -0.56 2.45
C ALA A 49 0.77 -0.54 2.28
N VAL A 50 1.42 0.61 2.58
CA VAL A 50 2.89 0.72 2.50
C VAL A 50 3.53 -0.26 3.47
N HIS A 51 3.08 -0.30 4.72
CA HIS A 51 3.67 -1.19 5.72
C HIS A 51 3.58 -2.69 5.33
N VAL A 52 2.54 -3.10 4.59
CA VAL A 52 2.42 -4.47 4.05
C VAL A 52 3.52 -4.74 3.03
N VAL A 53 3.71 -3.85 2.05
CA VAL A 53 4.75 -3.98 1.02
C VAL A 53 6.14 -3.98 1.65
N ILE A 54 6.34 -3.12 2.63
CA ILE A 54 7.60 -2.96 3.34
C ILE A 54 7.95 -4.22 4.14
N GLN A 55 6.99 -4.80 4.85
CA GLN A 55 7.17 -6.09 5.49
C GLN A 55 7.48 -7.19 4.45
N ALA A 56 6.82 -7.18 3.30
CA ALA A 56 7.06 -8.12 2.21
C ALA A 56 8.45 -8.01 1.59
N LEU A 57 8.95 -6.78 1.44
CA LEU A 57 10.30 -6.57 0.94
C LEU A 57 11.34 -7.23 1.84
N ARG A 58 11.17 -7.25 3.17
CA ARG A 58 12.13 -7.90 4.09
C ARG A 58 12.38 -9.39 3.82
N ALA A 59 11.44 -10.08 3.17
CA ALA A 59 11.56 -11.50 2.86
C ALA A 59 12.39 -11.78 1.58
N SER A 60 12.99 -10.76 0.97
CA SER A 60 13.76 -10.79 -0.30
C SER A 60 12.93 -11.12 -1.55
N GLU A 61 11.93 -12.00 -1.44
CA GLU A 61 10.95 -12.29 -2.49
C GLU A 61 9.54 -12.31 -1.91
N PHE A 62 8.61 -11.62 -2.59
CA PHE A 62 7.18 -11.66 -2.25
C PHE A 62 6.33 -11.69 -3.53
N ARG A 63 5.08 -12.12 -3.38
CA ARG A 63 4.12 -12.28 -4.47
C ARG A 63 2.75 -11.78 -4.03
N VAL A 64 1.87 -11.62 -5.00
CA VAL A 64 0.45 -11.34 -4.77
C VAL A 64 -0.37 -12.57 -5.18
N ALA A 65 -1.08 -13.18 -4.24
CA ALA A 65 -1.97 -14.31 -4.50
C ALA A 65 -3.43 -13.81 -4.52
N LEU A 66 -4.13 -14.00 -5.64
CA LEU A 66 -5.53 -13.57 -5.77
C LEU A 66 -6.50 -14.65 -5.24
N PHE A 67 -7.60 -14.25 -4.62
CA PHE A 67 -8.54 -15.20 -4.00
C PHE A 67 -9.33 -16.06 -5.00
N ASP A 68 -9.41 -15.64 -6.27
CA ASP A 68 -10.17 -16.37 -7.28
C ASP A 68 -9.39 -17.55 -7.92
N GLY A 69 -8.20 -17.87 -7.40
CA GLY A 69 -7.60 -19.20 -7.58
C GLY A 69 -6.09 -19.27 -7.31
N PRO A 70 -5.56 -20.46 -6.93
CA PRO A 70 -4.15 -20.68 -6.62
C PRO A 70 -3.19 -20.43 -7.79
N ASP A 71 -3.68 -20.46 -9.02
CA ASP A 71 -2.86 -20.25 -10.23
C ASP A 71 -2.63 -18.76 -10.54
N ARG A 72 -3.19 -17.85 -9.73
CA ARG A 72 -3.12 -16.39 -9.93
C ARG A 72 -2.18 -15.74 -8.93
N VAL A 73 -0.93 -16.20 -8.95
CA VAL A 73 0.19 -15.60 -8.21
C VAL A 73 0.94 -14.64 -9.12
N LEU A 74 1.05 -13.39 -8.71
CA LEU A 74 1.67 -12.31 -9.48
C LEU A 74 2.94 -11.82 -8.79
N THR A 75 3.98 -11.56 -9.58
CA THR A 75 5.20 -10.90 -9.10
C THR A 75 5.17 -9.44 -9.55
N PRO A 76 5.20 -8.47 -8.62
CA PRO A 76 5.25 -7.06 -8.97
C PRO A 76 6.48 -6.71 -9.82
N SER A 77 6.29 -5.90 -10.86
CA SER A 77 7.38 -5.33 -11.67
C SER A 77 7.79 -3.93 -11.20
N ALA A 78 6.90 -3.21 -10.51
CA ALA A 78 7.17 -1.90 -9.92
C ALA A 78 6.31 -1.68 -8.67
N ILE A 79 6.76 -0.79 -7.80
CA ILE A 79 6.09 -0.44 -6.53
C ILE A 79 5.98 1.09 -6.49
N ARG A 80 4.82 1.64 -6.18
CA ARG A 80 4.66 3.09 -5.96
C ARG A 80 4.06 3.32 -4.59
N PHE A 81 4.53 4.34 -3.89
CA PHE A 81 3.99 4.75 -2.60
C PHE A 81 3.29 6.09 -2.73
N ALA A 82 2.13 6.20 -2.09
CA ALA A 82 1.40 7.46 -2.02
C ALA A 82 2.17 8.46 -1.15
N LYS A 83 2.21 9.72 -1.57
CA LYS A 83 2.84 10.76 -0.76
C LYS A 83 2.03 11.03 0.51
N GLY A 84 2.65 10.77 1.67
CA GLY A 84 2.07 11.12 2.98
C GLY A 84 0.91 10.24 3.43
N SER A 85 0.71 9.08 2.79
CA SER A 85 -0.36 8.13 3.10
C SER A 85 0.18 6.70 3.11
N ASP A 86 -0.39 5.83 3.95
CA ASP A 86 -0.03 4.41 4.03
C ASP A 86 -0.71 3.60 2.92
N ALA A 87 -0.54 4.04 1.68
CA ALA A 87 -1.03 3.38 0.48
C ALA A 87 0.10 3.12 -0.53
N ALA A 88 0.05 1.96 -1.16
CA ALA A 88 1.02 1.51 -2.14
C ALA A 88 0.32 0.85 -3.34
N LEU A 89 0.92 1.01 -4.52
CA LEU A 89 0.46 0.40 -5.76
C LEU A 89 1.55 -0.52 -6.33
N LEU A 90 1.25 -1.81 -6.45
CA LEU A 90 2.13 -2.81 -7.06
C LEU A 90 1.72 -3.01 -8.52
N SER A 91 2.61 -2.76 -9.48
CA SER A 91 2.27 -2.86 -10.91
C SER A 91 2.71 -4.21 -11.49
N PHE A 92 1.95 -4.72 -12.48
CA PHE A 92 2.24 -5.98 -13.16
C PHE A 92 2.23 -5.81 -14.68
N GLU A 93 3.11 -4.95 -15.23
CA GLU A 93 3.07 -4.50 -16.64
C GLU A 93 3.07 -5.63 -17.68
N LYS A 94 3.61 -6.80 -17.34
CA LYS A 94 3.70 -7.97 -18.23
C LYS A 94 2.66 -9.05 -17.95
N ALA A 95 1.81 -8.87 -16.94
CA ALA A 95 0.81 -9.85 -16.56
C ALA A 95 -0.51 -9.61 -17.31
N LYS A 96 -1.15 -10.70 -17.76
CA LYS A 96 -2.53 -10.66 -18.24
C LYS A 96 -3.44 -11.12 -17.11
N VAL A 97 -4.18 -10.19 -16.55
CA VAL A 97 -5.00 -10.42 -15.36
C VAL A 97 -6.44 -10.01 -15.70
N ALA A 98 -7.38 -10.94 -15.56
CA ALA A 98 -8.80 -10.66 -15.81
C ALA A 98 -9.51 -10.27 -14.51
N GLY A 99 -10.50 -9.38 -14.62
CA GLY A 99 -11.32 -8.96 -13.48
C GLY A 99 -10.58 -8.03 -12.54
N MET A 100 -10.43 -6.76 -12.94
CA MET A 100 -9.86 -5.68 -12.13
C MET A 100 -10.92 -4.59 -11.87
N LEU A 101 -10.85 -3.92 -10.72
CA LEU A 101 -11.69 -2.75 -10.49
C LEU A 101 -11.25 -1.65 -11.46
N SER A 102 -12.19 -1.08 -12.22
CA SER A 102 -11.85 -0.19 -13.33
C SER A 102 -11.23 1.11 -12.82
N PHE A 103 -10.40 1.75 -13.62
CA PHE A 103 -9.83 3.06 -13.27
C PHE A 103 -10.90 4.10 -12.92
N ALA A 104 -12.05 4.05 -13.59
CA ALA A 104 -13.17 4.96 -13.30
C ALA A 104 -13.76 4.75 -11.91
N ASP A 105 -13.67 3.54 -11.34
CA ASP A 105 -14.24 3.23 -10.03
C ASP A 105 -13.25 3.53 -8.90
N TRP A 106 -12.00 3.07 -9.02
CA TRP A 106 -11.00 3.27 -7.95
C TRP A 106 -10.20 4.56 -8.09
N GLY A 107 -10.16 5.18 -9.27
CA GLY A 107 -9.42 6.42 -9.56
C GLY A 107 -10.28 7.69 -9.50
N ALA A 108 -11.61 7.59 -9.45
CA ALA A 108 -12.51 8.75 -9.42
C ALA A 108 -12.45 9.57 -8.12
N LEU A 109 -11.91 10.80 -8.22
CA LEU A 109 -11.81 11.77 -7.12
C LEU A 109 -13.14 12.42 -6.72
N THR A 110 -14.21 12.15 -7.46
CA THR A 110 -15.51 12.80 -7.28
C THR A 110 -16.34 12.21 -6.15
N TYR A 111 -15.93 11.05 -5.60
CA TYR A 111 -16.63 10.45 -4.48
C TYR A 111 -16.27 11.18 -3.18
N PRO A 112 -17.26 11.51 -2.32
CA PRO A 112 -16.99 12.09 -1.02
C PRO A 112 -16.17 11.12 -0.16
N ASP A 113 -15.50 11.66 0.86
CA ASP A 113 -14.90 10.84 1.92
C ASP A 113 -15.99 10.12 2.73
N ALA A 114 -15.59 9.16 3.57
CA ALA A 114 -16.50 8.48 4.48
C ALA A 114 -17.14 9.49 5.47
N ALA A 115 -18.44 9.38 5.67
CA ALA A 115 -19.19 10.24 6.59
C ALA A 115 -19.33 9.57 7.97
N GLN A 116 -19.43 10.37 9.03
CA GLN A 116 -19.78 9.84 10.35
C GLN A 116 -21.13 9.12 10.32
N GLY A 117 -21.20 7.96 10.97
CA GLY A 117 -22.39 7.11 11.02
C GLY A 117 -22.61 6.27 9.77
N GLU A 118 -21.78 6.43 8.74
CA GLU A 118 -21.79 5.56 7.57
C GLU A 118 -21.34 4.14 7.93
N THR A 119 -21.94 3.14 7.27
CA THR A 119 -21.47 1.76 7.34
C THR A 119 -20.37 1.54 6.30
N ALA A 120 -19.20 1.15 6.78
CA ALA A 120 -18.05 0.76 5.99
C ALA A 120 -17.84 -0.76 6.05
N PHE A 121 -17.58 -1.38 4.90
CA PHE A 121 -17.30 -2.81 4.76
C PHE A 121 -15.80 -3.01 4.55
N CYS A 122 -15.11 -3.40 5.61
CA CYS A 122 -13.68 -3.72 5.61
C CYS A 122 -13.47 -5.13 5.06
N ILE A 123 -12.71 -5.25 3.97
CA ILE A 123 -12.44 -6.52 3.30
C ILE A 123 -10.97 -6.88 3.46
N GLY A 124 -10.68 -8.14 3.74
CA GLY A 124 -9.30 -8.66 3.82
C GLY A 124 -9.28 -10.04 4.45
N TYR A 125 -8.09 -10.60 4.65
CA TYR A 125 -7.94 -11.90 5.29
C TYR A 125 -7.31 -11.78 6.68
N PRO A 126 -8.05 -12.05 7.77
CA PRO A 126 -7.47 -12.11 9.10
C PRO A 126 -6.43 -13.24 9.18
N GLY A 127 -5.21 -12.91 9.57
CA GLY A 127 -4.09 -13.84 9.66
C GLY A 127 -4.29 -14.94 10.69
N GLU A 128 -5.15 -14.75 11.69
CA GLU A 128 -5.53 -15.85 12.59
C GLU A 128 -6.25 -17.00 11.86
N LEU A 129 -6.91 -16.69 10.74
CA LEU A 129 -7.56 -17.67 9.87
C LEU A 129 -6.57 -18.32 8.89
N SER A 130 -5.30 -17.91 8.84
CA SER A 130 -4.29 -18.47 7.92
C SER A 130 -3.66 -19.78 8.42
N LYS A 131 -4.02 -20.23 9.63
CA LYS A 131 -3.48 -21.44 10.27
C LYS A 131 -3.82 -22.76 9.55
N SER A 132 -4.54 -22.72 8.42
CA SER A 132 -4.84 -23.85 7.56
C SER A 132 -4.10 -23.79 6.21
N GLY A 133 -2.76 -23.89 6.23
CA GLY A 133 -1.94 -24.20 5.05
C GLY A 133 -1.41 -23.00 4.25
N ASP A 134 -0.40 -23.26 3.42
CA ASP A 134 0.30 -22.29 2.57
C ASP A 134 -0.67 -21.59 1.58
N PRO A 135 -0.89 -20.27 1.72
CA PRO A 135 -1.85 -19.51 0.91
C PRO A 135 -1.60 -19.60 -0.60
N THR A 136 -0.37 -19.90 -1.02
CA THR A 136 0.01 -20.02 -2.44
C THR A 136 -0.32 -21.38 -3.05
N THR A 137 -0.53 -22.40 -2.21
CA THR A 137 -0.85 -23.78 -2.62
C THR A 137 -2.25 -24.22 -2.19
N GLN A 138 -3.01 -23.37 -1.50
CA GLN A 138 -4.41 -23.63 -1.17
C GLN A 138 -5.24 -23.80 -2.45
N LYS A 139 -5.64 -25.05 -2.73
CA LYS A 139 -6.53 -25.42 -3.83
C LYS A 139 -7.78 -24.54 -3.83
N LYS A 140 -8.31 -24.23 -5.03
CA LYS A 140 -9.58 -23.52 -5.27
C LYS A 140 -10.62 -23.92 -4.21
N GLY A 141 -10.99 -23.00 -3.32
CA GLY A 141 -12.12 -23.18 -2.41
C GLY A 141 -11.90 -22.89 -0.91
N THR A 142 -10.73 -22.44 -0.45
CA THR A 142 -10.50 -22.27 1.01
C THR A 142 -10.03 -20.87 1.45
N VAL A 143 -9.45 -20.06 0.56
CA VAL A 143 -9.07 -18.67 0.91
C VAL A 143 -10.26 -17.75 0.65
N PHE A 144 -11.11 -17.55 1.66
CA PHE A 144 -12.18 -16.56 1.60
C PHE A 144 -11.75 -15.29 2.34
N GLY A 145 -11.78 -14.16 1.64
CA GLY A 145 -11.69 -12.85 2.29
C GLY A 145 -12.85 -12.68 3.27
N THR A 146 -12.56 -12.12 4.45
CA THR A 146 -13.56 -11.72 5.42
C THR A 146 -14.07 -10.32 5.06
N VAL A 147 -15.39 -10.14 5.15
CA VAL A 147 -16.06 -8.84 5.02
C VAL A 147 -16.62 -8.47 6.39
N LEU A 148 -16.22 -7.32 6.93
CA LEU A 148 -16.64 -6.83 8.24
C LEU A 148 -17.35 -5.49 8.11
N ALA A 149 -18.56 -5.39 8.65
CA ALA A 149 -19.25 -4.11 8.74
C ALA A 149 -18.73 -3.33 9.96
N ALA A 150 -18.38 -2.06 9.73
CA ALA A 150 -17.86 -1.12 10.71
C ALA A 150 -18.64 0.20 10.62
N GLU A 151 -18.92 0.83 11.75
CA GLU A 151 -19.56 2.15 11.80
C GLU A 151 -18.50 3.24 11.93
N VAL A 152 -18.51 4.23 11.03
CA VAL A 152 -17.57 5.36 11.04
C VAL A 152 -17.85 6.29 12.23
N GLN A 153 -16.89 6.47 13.14
CA GLN A 153 -17.10 7.08 14.48
C GLN A 153 -16.89 8.59 14.56
N SER A 154 -16.61 9.28 13.45
CA SER A 154 -16.24 10.70 13.34
C SER A 154 -14.76 11.03 13.55
N GLY A 155 -14.28 11.95 12.72
CA GLY A 155 -12.94 12.53 12.83
C GLY A 155 -11.84 11.71 12.18
N LEU A 156 -10.73 12.40 11.92
CA LEU A 156 -9.47 11.76 11.54
C LEU A 156 -8.67 11.51 12.82
N SER A 157 -8.29 10.26 13.05
CA SER A 157 -7.24 9.94 14.02
C SER A 157 -5.95 9.75 13.25
N GLN A 158 -4.94 10.58 13.49
CA GLN A 158 -3.65 10.48 12.80
C GLN A 158 -3.78 10.50 11.25
N ASN A 159 -4.67 11.33 10.71
CA ASN A 159 -5.03 11.40 9.28
C ASN A 159 -5.71 10.15 8.69
N LEU A 160 -6.09 9.19 9.52
CA LEU A 160 -6.86 8.00 9.12
C LEU A 160 -8.33 8.15 9.53
N VAL A 161 -9.21 7.55 8.75
CA VAL A 161 -10.63 7.41 9.12
C VAL A 161 -10.76 6.32 10.17
N HIS A 162 -11.48 6.62 11.24
CA HIS A 162 -11.75 5.68 12.33
C HIS A 162 -13.15 5.06 12.19
N ALA A 163 -13.21 3.73 12.21
CA ALA A 163 -14.45 2.97 12.26
C ALA A 163 -14.40 1.91 13.35
N VAL A 164 -15.58 1.50 13.81
CA VAL A 164 -15.73 0.53 14.90
C VAL A 164 -16.56 -0.66 14.44
N ILE A 165 -16.03 -1.85 14.68
CA ILE A 165 -16.72 -3.12 14.46
C ILE A 165 -17.24 -3.62 15.79
N ALA A 166 -18.55 -3.89 15.88
CA ALA A 166 -19.15 -4.59 17.01
C ALA A 166 -18.71 -6.07 17.00
N ARG A 167 -18.03 -6.53 18.06
CA ARG A 167 -17.52 -7.90 18.13
C ARG A 167 -18.60 -8.90 18.52
N GLY A 168 -18.76 -9.92 17.68
CA GLY A 168 -19.48 -11.15 17.99
C GLY A 168 -18.55 -12.27 18.48
N PRO A 169 -19.09 -13.30 19.15
CA PRO A 169 -18.31 -14.41 19.71
C PRO A 169 -17.58 -15.27 18.66
N ALA A 170 -17.98 -15.19 17.39
CA ALA A 170 -17.37 -15.94 16.29
C ALA A 170 -16.29 -15.15 15.52
N MET A 171 -15.96 -13.92 15.95
CA MET A 171 -14.97 -13.08 15.25
C MET A 171 -13.53 -13.42 15.70
N PRO A 172 -12.54 -13.27 14.80
CA PRO A 172 -11.15 -13.49 15.14
C PRO A 172 -10.70 -12.52 16.24
N ARG A 173 -9.71 -12.91 17.03
CA ARG A 173 -9.20 -12.06 18.12
C ARG A 173 -8.47 -10.86 17.55
N SER A 174 -7.79 -11.01 16.40
CA SER A 174 -7.20 -9.92 15.63
C SER A 174 -7.59 -9.96 14.16
N PHE A 175 -7.68 -8.77 13.58
CA PHE A 175 -7.83 -8.51 12.15
C PHE A 175 -6.48 -8.24 11.46
N GLY A 176 -5.35 -8.42 12.17
CA GLY A 176 -4.01 -8.40 11.57
C GLY A 176 -3.96 -9.34 10.37
N GLY A 177 -3.45 -8.85 9.23
CA GLY A 177 -3.53 -9.52 7.92
C GLY A 177 -4.58 -8.93 6.97
N MET A 178 -5.60 -8.23 7.50
CA MET A 178 -6.55 -7.47 6.67
C MET A 178 -5.99 -6.12 6.18
N SER A 179 -4.85 -5.68 6.72
CA SER A 179 -4.14 -4.48 6.29
C SER A 179 -3.90 -4.45 4.78
N GLY A 180 -4.10 -3.29 4.16
CA GLY A 180 -4.06 -3.07 2.73
C GLY A 180 -5.35 -3.45 1.98
N GLY A 181 -6.23 -4.24 2.58
CA GLY A 181 -7.51 -4.62 1.99
C GLY A 181 -8.48 -3.44 1.85
N PRO A 182 -9.41 -3.47 0.87
CA PRO A 182 -10.27 -2.34 0.57
C PRO A 182 -11.39 -2.13 1.61
N VAL A 183 -11.81 -0.88 1.74
CA VAL A 183 -12.97 -0.46 2.55
C VAL A 183 -14.03 0.11 1.63
N ILE A 184 -15.22 -0.48 1.62
CA ILE A 184 -16.31 -0.13 0.71
C ILE A 184 -17.47 0.48 1.50
N GLY A 185 -18.06 1.57 1.00
CA GLY A 185 -19.26 2.17 1.58
C GLY A 185 -20.52 1.33 1.31
N ASP A 186 -21.57 1.59 2.05
CA ASP A 186 -22.87 0.95 1.83
C ASP A 186 -23.50 1.28 0.47
N ASP A 187 -23.06 2.36 -0.16
CA ASP A 187 -23.40 2.79 -1.52
C ASP A 187 -22.58 2.10 -2.62
N GLY A 188 -21.60 1.27 -2.25
CA GLY A 188 -20.69 0.59 -3.18
C GLY A 188 -19.50 1.44 -3.63
N ARG A 189 -19.15 2.55 -2.96
CA ARG A 189 -17.93 3.30 -3.30
C ARG A 189 -16.70 2.79 -2.55
N LEU A 190 -15.51 2.93 -3.15
CA LEU A 190 -14.25 2.68 -2.45
C LEU A 190 -13.92 3.87 -1.52
N LEU A 191 -13.98 3.63 -0.20
CA LEU A 191 -13.69 4.63 0.83
C LEU A 191 -12.20 4.77 1.13
N GLY A 192 -11.46 3.66 1.03
CA GLY A 192 -10.07 3.60 1.44
C GLY A 192 -9.50 2.19 1.48
N ILE A 193 -8.36 2.04 2.17
CA ILE A 193 -7.74 0.75 2.47
C ILE A 193 -7.45 0.64 3.97
N ASN A 194 -7.63 -0.55 4.54
CA ASN A 194 -7.35 -0.84 5.95
C ASN A 194 -5.86 -0.61 6.24
N THR A 195 -5.52 0.06 7.34
CA THR A 195 -4.10 0.32 7.69
C THR A 195 -3.76 -0.07 9.11
N ALA A 196 -4.68 0.06 10.05
CA ALA A 196 -4.42 -0.30 11.44
C ALA A 196 -5.65 -0.87 12.13
N GLU A 197 -5.38 -1.64 13.19
CA GLU A 197 -6.36 -2.11 14.16
C GLU A 197 -5.89 -1.67 15.55
N GLU A 198 -6.83 -1.26 16.39
CA GLU A 198 -6.63 -1.12 17.83
C GLU A 198 -7.65 -1.97 18.59
N GLN A 199 -7.14 -2.77 19.53
CA GLN A 199 -7.94 -3.61 20.41
C GLN A 199 -7.97 -3.00 21.80
N ALA A 200 -8.82 -2.00 21.97
CA ALA A 200 -9.05 -1.35 23.25
C ALA A 200 -10.19 -2.01 24.05
N ASP A 201 -11.13 -2.68 23.38
CA ASP A 201 -12.36 -3.22 23.97
C ASP A 201 -12.60 -4.68 23.50
N PRO A 202 -12.82 -5.66 24.40
CA PRO A 202 -13.12 -7.03 24.00
C PRO A 202 -14.40 -7.17 23.15
N MET A 203 -15.32 -6.21 23.24
CA MET A 203 -16.59 -6.18 22.50
C MET A 203 -16.54 -5.27 21.27
N LYS A 204 -15.46 -4.53 21.04
CA LYS A 204 -15.32 -3.63 19.89
C LYS A 204 -13.91 -3.64 19.33
N ALA A 205 -13.79 -3.76 18.02
CA ALA A 205 -12.51 -3.47 17.37
C ALA A 205 -12.55 -2.10 16.72
N HIS A 206 -11.45 -1.37 16.88
CA HIS A 206 -11.23 -0.11 16.20
C HIS A 206 -10.40 -0.42 14.96
N ILE A 207 -10.91 -0.05 13.78
CA ILE A 207 -10.18 -0.15 12.53
C ILE A 207 -9.95 1.26 11.99
N PHE A 208 -8.77 1.44 11.41
CA PHE A 208 -8.38 2.68 10.75
C PHE A 208 -8.09 2.39 9.27
N PHE A 209 -8.51 3.31 8.41
CA PHE A 209 -8.26 3.23 6.97
C PHE A 209 -7.88 4.59 6.38
N THR A 210 -7.10 4.59 5.31
CA THR A 210 -6.74 5.83 4.59
C THR A 210 -7.98 6.44 3.94
N ARG A 211 -7.99 7.77 3.73
CA ARG A 211 -8.98 8.34 2.80
C ARG A 211 -8.51 8.09 1.38
N ARG A 212 -9.42 7.70 0.50
CA ARG A 212 -9.19 7.56 -0.95
C ARG A 212 -8.43 8.73 -1.58
N ARG A 213 -8.75 9.97 -1.19
CA ARG A 213 -8.11 11.18 -1.72
C ARG A 213 -6.64 11.35 -1.34
N ASP A 214 -6.19 10.71 -0.26
CA ASP A 214 -4.81 10.86 0.24
C ASP A 214 -3.78 10.10 -0.61
N TRP A 215 -4.23 9.37 -1.62
CA TRP A 215 -3.39 8.56 -2.50
C TRP A 215 -3.80 8.71 -3.98
N GLU A 216 -4.29 9.89 -4.36
CA GLU A 216 -4.65 10.25 -5.73
C GLU A 216 -3.47 10.20 -6.71
N ASP A 217 -2.25 10.41 -6.21
CA ASP A 217 -1.02 10.36 -6.97
C ASP A 217 -0.73 8.96 -7.51
N LEU A 218 -1.18 7.90 -6.82
CA LEU A 218 -1.09 6.52 -7.28
C LEU A 218 -1.95 6.25 -8.53
N ALA A 219 -3.05 6.97 -8.69
CA ALA A 219 -3.98 6.81 -9.82
C ALA A 219 -3.43 7.44 -11.11
N ASN A 220 -2.52 8.41 -11.00
CA ASN A 220 -1.92 9.03 -12.15
C ASN A 220 -0.73 8.19 -12.64
N PRO A 221 -0.63 7.87 -13.94
CA PRO A 221 0.63 7.46 -14.50
C PRO A 221 1.62 8.56 -14.22
N TYR A 222 2.88 8.18 -14.05
CA TYR A 222 3.89 9.17 -14.23
C TYR A 222 3.86 9.65 -15.69
N LEU A 223 3.18 10.77 -15.91
CA LEU A 223 3.19 11.49 -17.16
C LEU A 223 4.25 12.55 -17.02
N GLN A 224 5.35 12.37 -17.73
CA GLN A 224 6.31 13.43 -17.94
C GLN A 224 5.57 14.61 -18.62
N PRO A 225 5.42 15.78 -17.96
CA PRO A 225 4.70 16.93 -18.49
C PRO A 225 5.24 17.40 -19.85
N ALA A 226 4.36 18.05 -20.61
CA ALA A 226 4.75 18.65 -21.88
C ALA A 226 5.83 19.72 -21.66
N GLY A 227 6.93 19.62 -22.42
CA GLY A 227 8.09 20.50 -22.25
C GLY A 227 9.01 20.10 -21.08
N SER A 228 8.74 18.99 -20.41
CA SER A 228 9.74 18.38 -19.56
C SER A 228 10.96 18.00 -20.38
N PRO A 229 12.15 18.13 -19.80
CA PRO A 229 13.35 18.02 -20.59
C PRO A 229 13.60 16.58 -21.02
N THR A 230 14.19 16.38 -22.20
CA THR A 230 14.53 15.05 -22.71
C THR A 230 16.00 14.71 -22.48
N ASP A 231 16.77 15.67 -21.99
CA ASP A 231 18.22 15.65 -21.82
C ASP A 231 18.61 15.31 -20.38
N TYR A 232 17.99 14.28 -19.82
CA TYR A 232 18.36 13.82 -18.50
C TYR A 232 19.74 13.15 -18.51
N TRP A 233 20.67 13.71 -17.74
CA TRP A 233 21.89 13.04 -17.33
C TRP A 233 21.61 12.25 -16.05
N LYS A 234 22.25 11.08 -15.96
CA LYS A 234 21.96 10.08 -14.94
C LYS A 234 23.10 10.08 -13.93
N TYR A 235 22.75 10.11 -12.65
CA TYR A 235 23.70 9.80 -11.60
C TYR A 235 23.07 8.83 -10.61
N ASP A 236 23.78 7.74 -10.34
CA ASP A 236 23.36 6.75 -9.35
C ASP A 236 23.92 7.20 -7.99
N GLU A 237 23.02 7.42 -7.03
CA GLU A 237 23.33 7.85 -5.68
C GLU A 237 23.18 6.67 -4.72
N LYS A 238 24.15 6.52 -3.82
CA LYS A 238 24.01 5.64 -2.68
C LYS A 238 23.79 6.48 -1.45
N PHE A 239 22.64 6.33 -0.84
CA PHE A 239 22.32 6.96 0.43
C PHE A 239 22.32 5.92 1.55
N SER A 240 22.97 6.21 2.67
CA SER A 240 22.97 5.31 3.83
C SER A 240 22.22 5.98 4.97
N ILE A 241 21.29 5.25 5.57
CA ILE A 241 20.59 5.66 6.79
C ILE A 241 20.97 4.66 7.87
N ASP A 242 21.48 5.18 8.97
CA ASP A 242 21.64 4.39 10.19
C ASP A 242 20.26 4.27 10.84
N LEU A 243 19.85 3.04 11.10
CA LEU A 243 18.53 2.67 11.57
C LEU A 243 18.64 2.12 12.98
N GLU A 244 17.63 2.43 13.79
CA GLU A 244 17.45 1.86 15.11
C GLU A 244 16.15 1.06 15.14
N LEU A 245 16.22 -0.16 15.66
CA LEU A 245 15.04 -0.90 16.07
C LEU A 245 14.69 -0.47 17.51
N PRO A 246 13.56 0.21 17.75
CA PRO A 246 13.14 0.57 19.10
C PRO A 246 12.51 -0.63 19.81
N HIS A 247 12.75 -0.74 21.12
CA HIS A 247 12.05 -1.67 22.00
C HIS A 247 10.55 -1.30 22.05
N PRO A 248 9.61 -2.22 21.79
CA PRO A 248 8.18 -1.90 21.70
C PRO A 248 7.62 -1.22 22.95
N ALA A 249 8.04 -1.66 24.15
CA ALA A 249 7.52 -1.11 25.41
C ALA A 249 8.25 0.15 25.93
N THR A 250 9.52 0.36 25.55
CA THR A 250 10.34 1.43 26.18
C THR A 250 10.79 2.48 25.17
N GLY A 251 10.63 2.23 23.88
CA GLY A 251 11.09 3.10 22.79
C GLY A 251 12.61 3.19 22.66
N LYS A 252 13.38 2.55 23.56
CA LYS A 252 14.85 2.57 23.56
C LYS A 252 15.40 1.70 22.44
N PRO A 253 16.49 2.10 21.76
CA PRO A 253 17.08 1.29 20.70
C PRO A 253 17.57 -0.06 21.25
N ILE A 254 17.19 -1.15 20.59
CA ILE A 254 17.61 -2.54 20.90
C ILE A 254 18.57 -3.11 19.85
N ALA A 255 18.59 -2.54 18.65
CA ALA A 255 19.56 -2.87 17.62
C ALA A 255 19.79 -1.64 16.72
N GLN A 256 20.98 -1.56 16.15
CA GLN A 256 21.33 -0.58 15.13
C GLN A 256 21.82 -1.30 13.87
N PHE A 257 21.43 -0.82 12.70
CA PHE A 257 21.88 -1.37 11.42
C PHE A 257 21.85 -0.29 10.35
N ARG A 258 22.62 -0.49 9.28
CA ARG A 258 22.72 0.48 8.19
C ARG A 258 21.91 0.00 7.00
N ALA A 259 20.86 0.74 6.66
CA ALA A 259 20.20 0.59 5.37
C ALA A 259 20.94 1.42 4.32
N ASN A 260 21.32 0.80 3.21
CA ASN A 260 21.83 1.51 2.06
C ASN A 260 20.78 1.50 0.95
N PHE A 261 20.31 2.67 0.59
CA PHE A 261 19.42 2.92 -0.51
C PHE A 261 20.24 3.27 -1.75
N PHE A 262 19.89 2.67 -2.87
CA PHE A 262 20.47 2.96 -4.15
C PHE A 262 19.42 3.67 -4.99
N GLY A 263 19.58 4.97 -5.09
CA GLY A 263 18.76 5.85 -5.90
C GLY A 263 19.38 6.07 -7.27
N ARG A 264 18.55 6.29 -8.27
CA ARG A 264 18.91 6.94 -9.51
C ARG A 264 18.29 8.31 -9.52
N VAL A 265 19.11 9.33 -9.66
CA VAL A 265 18.64 10.69 -9.91
C VAL A 265 18.80 10.97 -11.40
N LEU A 266 17.73 11.41 -12.04
CA LEU A 266 17.73 11.91 -13.41
C LEU A 266 17.64 13.41 -13.31
N ILE A 267 18.65 14.15 -13.76
CA ILE A 267 18.64 15.63 -13.77
C ILE A 267 18.66 16.07 -15.22
N SER A 268 17.86 17.05 -15.61
CA SER A 268 17.91 17.65 -16.95
C SER A 268 19.07 18.63 -17.05
N GLU A 269 19.72 18.75 -18.21
CA GLU A 269 20.65 19.87 -18.45
C GLU A 269 19.93 21.18 -18.78
N SER A 270 18.93 21.14 -19.65
CA SER A 270 18.24 22.32 -20.19
C SER A 270 17.11 22.88 -19.33
N ALA A 271 16.69 22.18 -18.26
CA ALA A 271 15.68 22.71 -17.35
C ALA A 271 15.82 22.21 -15.92
N ARG A 272 17.03 22.32 -15.36
CA ARG A 272 17.34 22.04 -13.95
C ARG A 272 16.42 22.75 -12.96
N ASP A 273 15.99 23.94 -13.33
CA ASP A 273 15.21 24.91 -12.56
C ASP A 273 13.69 24.72 -12.68
N LYS A 274 13.22 23.82 -13.56
CA LYS A 274 11.78 23.60 -13.76
C LYS A 274 11.23 22.51 -12.85
N PRO A 275 9.91 22.51 -12.58
CA PRO A 275 9.23 21.33 -12.07
C PRO A 275 9.60 20.12 -12.93
N LEU A 276 10.17 19.08 -12.31
CA LEU A 276 10.66 17.84 -12.96
C LEU A 276 11.96 17.96 -13.74
N GLY A 277 12.71 19.05 -13.53
CA GLY A 277 14.13 19.14 -13.88
C GLY A 277 14.99 18.10 -13.16
N ALA A 278 14.49 17.48 -12.09
CA ALA A 278 15.07 16.30 -11.47
C ALA A 278 14.01 15.25 -11.12
N LEU A 279 14.37 13.96 -11.20
CA LEU A 279 13.55 12.80 -10.85
C LEU A 279 14.36 11.87 -9.97
N GLY A 280 13.77 11.36 -8.88
CA GLY A 280 14.39 10.36 -8.02
C GLY A 280 13.74 8.99 -8.22
N MET A 281 14.55 7.94 -8.31
CA MET A 281 14.04 6.57 -8.35
C MET A 281 14.86 5.75 -7.37
N ILE A 282 14.26 5.31 -6.26
CA ILE A 282 14.89 4.26 -5.46
C ILE A 282 14.82 3.00 -6.31
N SER A 283 15.94 2.28 -6.43
CA SER A 283 16.05 1.06 -7.25
C SER A 283 16.15 -0.20 -6.39
N HIS A 284 16.85 -0.09 -5.25
CA HIS A 284 16.94 -1.14 -4.25
C HIS A 284 17.42 -0.57 -2.92
N MET A 285 17.09 -1.29 -1.85
CA MET A 285 17.67 -1.10 -0.53
C MET A 285 18.51 -2.33 -0.19
N THR A 286 19.56 -2.15 0.58
CA THR A 286 20.30 -3.24 1.21
C THR A 286 20.31 -3.04 2.71
N VAL A 287 19.99 -4.09 3.45
CA VAL A 287 20.09 -4.14 4.92
C VAL A 287 20.87 -5.40 5.26
N ASP A 288 21.96 -5.25 6.00
CA ASP A 288 22.85 -6.36 6.41
C ASP A 288 23.25 -7.29 5.26
N GLY A 289 23.54 -6.71 4.08
CA GLY A 289 23.97 -7.43 2.89
C GLY A 289 22.84 -8.05 2.06
N SER A 290 21.61 -8.10 2.56
CA SER A 290 20.44 -8.57 1.81
C SER A 290 19.92 -7.46 0.90
N ARG A 291 19.75 -7.77 -0.40
CA ARG A 291 19.26 -6.81 -1.41
C ARG A 291 17.76 -6.95 -1.59
N PHE A 292 17.07 -5.81 -1.55
CA PHE A 292 15.64 -5.70 -1.73
C PHE A 292 15.37 -4.84 -2.96
N PRO A 293 14.88 -5.41 -4.07
CA PRO A 293 14.51 -4.61 -5.24
C PRO A 293 13.34 -3.71 -4.86
N ILE A 294 13.53 -2.42 -5.03
CA ILE A 294 12.59 -1.39 -4.67
C ILE A 294 12.55 -0.52 -5.89
N ASN A 295 11.72 -0.81 -6.89
CA ASN A 295 11.55 0.11 -8.01
C ASN A 295 10.44 1.10 -7.63
N ILE A 296 10.81 2.12 -6.86
CA ILE A 296 9.88 3.19 -6.47
C ILE A 296 10.02 4.34 -7.45
N GLU A 297 8.95 4.58 -8.19
CA GLU A 297 8.77 5.80 -8.96
C GLU A 297 8.33 6.92 -8.00
N VAL A 298 9.28 7.65 -7.41
CA VAL A 298 8.97 8.89 -6.69
C VAL A 298 9.31 10.08 -7.57
N VAL A 299 8.29 10.71 -8.13
CA VAL A 299 8.50 11.92 -8.92
C VAL A 299 8.16 13.13 -8.08
N TYR A 300 9.20 13.79 -7.56
CA TYR A 300 9.09 15.06 -6.87
C TYR A 300 9.60 16.21 -7.74
N GLY A 301 8.82 17.29 -7.86
CA GLY A 301 9.25 18.53 -8.47
C GLY A 301 10.11 19.33 -7.50
N LEU A 302 11.29 19.77 -7.95
CA LEU A 302 12.12 20.71 -7.21
C LEU A 302 11.44 22.08 -7.22
N ALA A 303 11.00 22.56 -6.07
CA ALA A 303 10.65 23.97 -5.93
C ALA A 303 11.96 24.77 -5.89
N ASP A 304 12.20 25.60 -6.92
CA ASP A 304 13.06 26.80 -6.92
C ASP A 304 14.39 26.75 -6.17
N SER A 305 15.12 25.64 -6.19
CA SER A 305 16.50 25.67 -5.69
C SER A 305 17.43 24.77 -6.49
N GLU A 306 18.48 25.38 -7.02
CA GLU A 306 19.68 24.72 -7.57
C GLU A 306 20.44 23.89 -6.50
N ASP A 307 19.88 23.72 -5.30
CA ASP A 307 20.55 23.15 -4.15
C ASP A 307 20.34 21.63 -4.10
N LYS A 308 21.46 20.91 -4.19
CA LYS A 308 21.57 19.47 -3.98
C LYS A 308 20.86 19.02 -2.70
N SER A 309 20.83 19.89 -1.68
CA SER A 309 20.23 19.61 -0.39
C SER A 309 18.73 19.31 -0.45
N SER A 310 17.98 19.91 -1.39
CA SER A 310 16.51 19.80 -1.45
C SER A 310 16.04 18.41 -1.89
N TRP A 311 16.66 17.86 -2.93
CA TRP A 311 16.32 16.52 -3.41
C TRP A 311 16.89 15.44 -2.50
N GLU A 312 18.06 15.66 -1.89
CA GLU A 312 18.58 14.77 -0.87
C GLU A 312 17.63 14.68 0.32
N GLN A 313 16.98 15.78 0.72
CA GLN A 313 15.97 15.79 1.79
C GLN A 313 14.72 15.00 1.42
N GLU A 314 14.19 15.16 0.21
CA GLU A 314 13.03 14.37 -0.22
C GLU A 314 13.41 12.89 -0.37
N PHE A 315 14.58 12.57 -0.95
CA PHE A 315 15.09 11.20 -1.01
C PHE A 315 15.27 10.60 0.39
N LYS A 316 15.86 11.35 1.32
CA LYS A 316 15.96 11.01 2.75
C LYS A 316 14.59 10.79 3.37
N TYR A 317 13.61 11.63 3.06
CA TYR A 317 12.24 11.52 3.57
C TYR A 317 11.57 10.23 3.08
N GLN A 318 11.67 9.92 1.79
CA GLN A 318 11.13 8.68 1.21
C GLN A 318 11.83 7.45 1.80
N CYS A 319 13.15 7.48 1.93
CA CYS A 319 13.91 6.43 2.61
C CYS A 319 13.50 6.32 4.09
N SER A 320 13.25 7.43 4.77
CA SER A 320 12.80 7.45 6.17
C SER A 320 11.37 6.95 6.33
N LEU A 321 10.49 7.16 5.34
CA LEU A 321 9.14 6.60 5.31
C LEU A 321 9.19 5.07 5.15
N ILE A 322 10.06 4.58 4.27
CA ILE A 322 10.36 3.15 4.12
C ILE A 322 10.85 2.55 5.45
N VAL A 323 11.70 3.29 6.18
CA VAL A 323 12.24 2.87 7.47
C VAL A 323 11.21 2.94 8.60
N SER A 324 10.40 4.00 8.67
CA SER A 324 9.43 4.18 9.74
C SER A 324 8.31 3.14 9.67
N THR A 325 7.86 2.81 8.46
CA THR A 325 6.89 1.74 8.19
C THR A 325 7.45 0.35 8.45
N MET A 326 8.78 0.19 8.48
CA MET A 326 9.46 -1.00 9.00
C MET A 326 9.41 -1.12 10.53
N GLY A 327 8.84 -0.14 11.24
CA GLY A 327 8.92 -0.06 12.70
C GLY A 327 10.32 0.30 13.19
N LEU A 328 11.13 0.89 12.33
CA LEU A 328 12.48 1.34 12.62
C LEU A 328 12.49 2.86 12.72
N LYS A 329 13.45 3.41 13.45
CA LYS A 329 13.70 4.85 13.49
C LYS A 329 15.00 5.15 12.77
N ALA A 330 15.06 6.24 12.02
CA ALA A 330 16.36 6.77 11.65
C ALA A 330 17.10 7.15 12.94
N ALA A 331 18.34 6.68 13.09
CA ALA A 331 19.23 7.16 14.12
C ALA A 331 19.49 8.66 13.87
N PRO A 332 19.65 9.47 14.94
CA PRO A 332 19.88 10.90 14.84
C PRO A 332 21.16 11.28 14.07
#